data_AF-A0AA96WSE5-F1
#
_entry.id   AF-A0AA96WSE5-F1
#
_cell.length_a   1.000
_cell.length_b   1.000
_cell.length_c   1.000
_cell.angle_alpha   90.00
_cell.angle_beta   90.00
_cell.angle_gamma   90.00
#
_symmetry.space_group_name_H-M   'P 1'
#
loop_
_entity.id
_entity.type
_entity.pdbx_description
1 polymer ?
#
loop_
_entity_poly.entity_id
_entity_poly.type
_entity_poly.pdbx_seq_one_letter_code
_entity_poly.pdbx_strand_id
1 'polypeptide(L)'
;MNWKLVTLFILTAALPATALPPPEDLPEEVARTEIITEARSPIDNKRLTAAEYADLQAQLQQRPPENPRDQVSPGLRKTIGLLRLRKFIRTVFPFIPIR
;
A
#
# COMPACT_ATOMS: atom_id res chain seq x y z
N MET A 1 62.38 3.86 -25.09
CA MET A 1 61.45 4.32 -24.03
C MET A 1 60.03 3.97 -24.48
N ASN A 2 59.47 2.87 -23.97
CA ASN A 2 58.29 2.22 -24.56
C ASN A 2 56.99 2.94 -24.15
N TRP A 3 56.50 3.85 -25.00
CA TRP A 3 55.22 4.58 -24.83
C TRP A 3 54.06 3.68 -24.42
N LYS A 4 54.03 2.43 -24.90
CA LYS A 4 52.94 1.46 -24.66
C LYS A 4 52.67 1.19 -23.17
N LEU A 5 53.62 1.46 -22.28
CA LEU A 5 53.42 1.30 -20.83
C LEU A 5 52.62 2.45 -20.20
N VAL A 6 52.67 3.66 -20.76
CA VAL A 6 51.94 4.83 -20.22
C VAL A 6 50.44 4.71 -20.48
N THR A 7 50.06 4.11 -21.61
CA THR A 7 48.65 3.89 -21.97
C THR A 7 47.95 2.83 -21.12
N LEU A 8 48.69 1.94 -20.44
CA LEU A 8 48.09 0.90 -19.59
C LEU A 8 47.71 1.41 -18.19
N PHE A 9 48.31 2.52 -17.74
CA PHE A 9 48.09 3.03 -16.38
C PHE A 9 46.77 3.81 -16.22
N ILE A 10 46.13 4.22 -17.32
CA ILE A 10 44.90 5.03 -17.28
C ILE A 10 43.64 4.16 -17.08
N LEU A 11 43.71 2.84 -17.29
CA LEU A 11 42.52 1.97 -17.23
C LEU A 11 42.17 1.47 -15.80
N THR A 12 42.92 1.85 -14.77
CA THR A 12 42.71 1.40 -13.37
C THR A 12 42.29 2.53 -12.43
N ALA A 13 41.78 3.65 -12.94
CA ALA A 13 41.05 4.59 -12.11
C ALA A 13 39.64 4.02 -11.84
N ALA A 14 39.51 3.23 -10.77
CA ALA A 14 38.22 2.80 -10.25
C ALA A 14 37.42 4.04 -9.84
N LEU A 15 36.43 4.41 -10.66
CA LEU A 15 35.48 5.46 -10.33
C LEU A 15 34.75 5.05 -9.04
N PRO A 16 34.65 5.92 -8.01
CA PRO A 16 33.85 5.63 -6.83
C PRO A 16 32.42 5.29 -7.27
N ALA A 17 31.95 4.10 -6.86
CA ALA A 17 30.61 3.63 -7.17
C ALA A 17 29.57 4.51 -6.48
N THR A 18 28.98 5.44 -7.22
CA THR A 18 27.93 6.37 -6.76
C THR A 18 26.57 5.70 -6.53
N ALA A 19 26.49 4.37 -6.70
CA ALA A 19 25.27 3.58 -6.54
C ALA A 19 25.10 3.02 -5.12
N LEU A 20 26.12 3.14 -4.26
CA LEU A 20 25.99 2.75 -2.85
C LEU A 20 25.36 3.91 -2.07
N PRO A 21 24.44 3.63 -1.14
CA PRO A 21 23.92 4.65 -0.24
C PRO A 21 25.07 5.24 0.60
N PRO A 22 24.93 6.51 1.06
CA PRO A 22 25.91 7.12 1.95
C PRO A 22 26.20 6.22 3.15
N PRO A 23 27.44 6.21 3.67
CA PRO A 23 27.83 5.36 4.79
C PRO A 23 27.09 5.70 6.10
N GLU A 24 26.46 6.87 6.17
CA GLU A 24 25.60 7.28 7.29
C GLU A 24 24.19 6.66 7.22
N ASP A 25 23.77 6.16 6.04
CA ASP A 25 22.46 5.52 5.89
C ASP A 25 22.49 4.10 6.47
N LEU A 26 21.46 3.79 7.25
CA LEU A 26 21.29 2.45 7.80
C LEU A 26 21.08 1.44 6.67
N PRO A 27 21.81 0.30 6.67
CA PRO A 27 21.58 -0.75 5.70
C PRO A 27 20.14 -1.26 5.77
N GLU A 28 19.56 -1.55 4.61
CA GLU A 28 18.19 -2.05 4.48
C GLU A 28 17.97 -3.33 5.30
N GLU A 29 18.99 -4.20 5.39
CA GLU A 29 18.95 -5.43 6.18
C GLU A 29 18.78 -5.15 7.68
N VAL A 30 19.35 -4.05 8.16
CA VAL A 30 19.21 -3.61 9.57
C VAL A 30 17.86 -2.93 9.77
N ALA A 31 17.47 -2.02 8.87
CA ALA A 31 16.19 -1.31 8.94
C ALA A 31 14.99 -2.26 8.91
N ARG A 32 15.05 -3.35 8.12
CA ARG A 32 14.01 -4.40 8.11
C ARG A 32 13.90 -5.19 9.40
N THR A 33 14.96 -5.24 10.20
CA THR A 33 14.94 -5.91 11.51
C THR A 33 14.48 -5.01 12.65
N GLU A 34 14.30 -3.71 12.41
CA GLU A 34 13.77 -2.80 13.42
C GLU A 34 12.30 -3.14 13.71
N ILE A 35 12.04 -3.57 14.95
CA ILE A 35 10.68 -3.81 15.42
C ILE A 35 10.05 -2.45 15.70
N ILE A 36 9.15 -2.01 14.83
CA ILE A 36 8.38 -0.77 15.00
C ILE A 36 7.53 -0.92 16.26
N THR A 37 8.04 -0.41 17.39
CA THR A 37 7.39 -0.53 18.70
C THR A 37 6.45 0.65 18.96
N GLU A 38 6.60 1.74 18.19
CA GLU A 38 5.77 2.93 18.25
C GLU A 38 4.61 2.86 17.25
N ALA A 39 3.37 2.87 17.76
CA ALA A 39 2.20 3.03 16.91
C ALA A 39 2.11 4.47 16.37
N ARG A 40 1.51 4.64 15.18
CA ARG A 40 1.28 5.95 14.56
C ARG A 40 -0.17 6.14 14.15
N SER A 41 -0.60 7.40 14.13
CA SER A 41 -1.96 7.76 13.78
C SER A 41 -2.18 7.48 12.30
N PRO A 42 -3.27 6.77 11.92
CA PRO A 42 -3.57 6.48 10.52
C PRO A 42 -3.95 7.73 9.72
N ILE A 43 -4.32 8.83 10.38
CA ILE A 43 -4.75 10.08 9.74
C ILE A 43 -3.57 11.06 9.66
N ASP A 44 -2.87 11.27 10.79
CA ASP A 44 -1.89 12.37 10.92
C ASP A 44 -0.42 11.89 11.00
N ASN A 45 -0.17 10.58 11.00
CA ASN A 45 1.16 9.96 11.14
C ASN A 45 1.93 10.37 12.43
N LYS A 46 1.29 11.01 13.40
CA LYS A 46 1.88 11.33 14.70
C LYS A 46 2.10 10.05 15.51
N ARG A 47 3.17 10.02 16.31
CA ARG A 47 3.43 8.95 17.28
C ARG A 47 2.29 8.89 18.29
N LEU A 48 1.77 7.69 18.53
CA LEU A 48 0.84 7.42 19.63
C LEU A 48 1.57 6.75 20.78
N THR A 49 1.14 7.09 21.99
CA THR A 49 1.47 6.33 23.19
C THR A 49 0.74 4.99 23.20
N ALA A 50 1.22 4.04 24.01
CA ALA A 50 0.60 2.72 24.12
C ALA A 50 -0.86 2.79 24.62
N ALA A 51 -1.18 3.74 25.50
CA ALA A 51 -2.52 3.95 26.02
C ALA A 51 -3.47 4.47 24.91
N GLU A 52 -3.07 5.51 24.19
CA GLU A 52 -3.89 6.06 23.10
C GLU A 52 -4.07 5.05 21.95
N TYR A 53 -3.06 4.20 21.70
CA TYR A 53 -3.19 3.11 20.73
C TYR A 53 -4.21 2.05 21.18
N ALA A 54 -4.23 1.70 22.47
CA ALA A 54 -5.21 0.77 23.01
C ALA A 54 -6.63 1.32 22.89
N ASP A 55 -6.82 2.61 23.18
CA ASP A 55 -8.11 3.30 23.02
C ASP A 55 -8.55 3.38 21.55
N LEU A 56 -7.62 3.68 20.64
CA LEU A 56 -7.87 3.66 19.20
C LEU A 56 -8.29 2.26 18.74
N GLN A 57 -7.61 1.20 19.21
CA GLN A 57 -8.00 -0.15 18.89
C GLN A 57 -9.38 -0.52 19.44
N ALA A 58 -9.71 -0.11 20.67
CA ALA A 58 -11.03 -0.34 21.23
C ALA A 58 -12.13 0.33 20.38
N GLN A 59 -11.87 1.50 19.81
CA GLN A 59 -12.79 2.18 18.89
C GLN A 59 -12.90 1.46 17.55
N LEU A 60 -11.79 1.00 16.96
CA LEU A 60 -11.78 0.28 15.69
C LEU A 60 -12.39 -1.13 15.78
N GLN A 61 -12.31 -1.75 16.97
CA GLN A 61 -12.93 -3.03 17.26
C GLN A 61 -14.45 -2.92 17.49
N GLN A 62 -15.01 -1.71 17.57
CA GLN A 62 -16.46 -1.52 17.50
C GLN A 62 -16.92 -2.13 16.18
N ARG A 63 -17.60 -3.27 16.30
CA ARG A 63 -17.88 -4.23 15.22
C ARG A 63 -18.27 -3.47 13.94
N PRO A 64 -17.50 -3.62 12.84
CA PRO A 64 -18.01 -3.23 11.54
C PRO A 64 -19.40 -3.86 11.37
N PRO A 65 -20.36 -3.16 10.74
CA PRO A 65 -21.69 -3.71 10.58
C PRO A 65 -21.58 -5.11 9.96
N GLU A 66 -22.24 -6.07 10.62
CA GLU A 66 -22.14 -7.51 10.34
C GLU A 66 -22.38 -7.82 8.86
N ASN A 67 -23.17 -6.98 8.19
CA ASN A 67 -23.30 -6.96 6.75
C ASN A 67 -22.76 -5.65 6.14
N PRO A 68 -21.78 -5.70 5.20
CA PRO A 68 -21.32 -4.53 4.46
C PRO A 68 -22.44 -3.78 3.73
N ARG A 69 -23.54 -4.46 3.41
CA ARG A 69 -24.70 -3.83 2.76
C ARG A 69 -25.41 -2.86 3.70
N ASP A 70 -25.31 -3.03 5.01
CA ASP A 70 -25.94 -2.16 6.03
C ASP A 70 -25.26 -0.80 6.17
N GLN A 71 -24.10 -0.63 5.52
CA GLN A 71 -23.42 0.65 5.38
C GLN A 71 -24.08 1.56 4.32
N VAL A 72 -24.92 1.02 3.43
CA VAL A 72 -25.57 1.80 2.37
C VAL A 72 -27.03 2.09 2.67
N SER A 73 -27.52 3.24 2.19
CA SER A 73 -28.92 3.62 2.35
C SER A 73 -29.87 2.57 1.75
N PRO A 74 -31.04 2.34 2.37
CA PRO A 74 -32.01 1.34 1.87
C PRO A 74 -32.41 1.56 0.41
N GLY A 75 -32.53 2.83 -0.01
CA GLY A 75 -32.83 3.22 -1.39
C GLY A 75 -31.74 2.77 -2.37
N LEU A 76 -30.47 3.00 -2.05
CA LEU A 76 -29.35 2.57 -2.90
C LEU A 76 -29.29 1.05 -3.01
N ARG A 77 -29.52 0.32 -1.92
CA ARG A 77 -29.56 -1.15 -1.92
C ARG A 77 -30.64 -1.69 -2.86
N LYS A 78 -31.84 -1.09 -2.83
CA LYS A 78 -32.93 -1.44 -3.74
C LYS A 78 -32.54 -1.18 -5.19
N THR A 79 -31.98 -0.01 -5.49
CA THR A 79 -31.53 0.34 -6.84
C THR A 79 -30.48 -0.63 -7.36
N ILE A 80 -29.47 -0.99 -6.56
CA ILE A 80 -28.46 -1.99 -6.92
C ILE A 80 -29.11 -3.35 -7.21
N GLY A 81 -30.08 -3.76 -6.39
CA GLY A 81 -30.85 -4.99 -6.61
C GLY A 81 -31.57 -4.99 -7.96
N LEU A 82 -32.25 -3.90 -8.30
CA LEU A 82 -32.94 -3.74 -9.59
C LEU A 82 -31.97 -3.76 -10.78
N LEU A 83 -30.80 -3.13 -10.65
CA LEU A 83 -29.78 -3.16 -11.69
C LEU A 83 -29.22 -4.58 -11.92
N ARG A 84 -28.99 -5.34 -10.83
CA ARG A 84 -28.56 -6.74 -10.93
C ARG A 84 -29.63 -7.60 -11.59
N LEU A 85 -30.90 -7.41 -11.22
CA LEU A 85 -32.02 -8.13 -11.83
C LEU A 85 -32.14 -7.80 -13.33
N ARG A 86 -32.06 -6.52 -13.70
CA ARG A 86 -32.05 -6.09 -15.10
C ARG A 86 -30.91 -6.74 -15.88
N LYS A 87 -29.71 -6.75 -15.32
CA LYS A 87 -28.54 -7.42 -15.92
C LYS A 87 -28.79 -8.92 -16.10
N PHE A 88 -29.30 -9.59 -15.08
CA PHE A 88 -29.63 -11.02 -15.12
C PHE A 88 -30.62 -11.35 -16.23
N ILE A 89 -31.73 -10.61 -16.33
CA ILE A 89 -32.74 -10.85 -17.37
C ILE A 89 -32.14 -10.65 -18.77
N ARG A 90 -31.32 -9.60 -18.97
CA ARG A 90 -30.63 -9.38 -20.24
C ARG A 90 -29.64 -10.50 -20.59
N THR A 91 -29.00 -11.10 -19.59
CA THR A 91 -28.04 -12.21 -19.78
C THR A 91 -28.76 -13.52 -20.09
N VAL A 92 -29.83 -13.86 -19.39
CA VAL A 92 -30.54 -15.13 -19.54
C VAL A 92 -31.52 -15.11 -20.72
N PHE A 93 -32.15 -13.97 -20.98
CA PHE A 93 -33.15 -13.80 -22.03
C PHE A 93 -32.74 -12.68 -23.01
N PRO A 94 -31.71 -12.91 -23.86
CA PRO A 94 -31.14 -11.88 -24.74
C PRO A 94 -32.10 -11.39 -25.84
N PHE A 95 -33.25 -12.05 -26.00
CA PHE A 95 -34.28 -11.75 -26.99
C PHE A 95 -35.44 -10.91 -26.44
N ILE A 96 -35.49 -10.63 -25.13
CA ILE A 96 -36.55 -9.77 -24.55
C ILE A 96 -36.14 -8.29 -24.67
N PRO A 97 -36.90 -7.43 -25.36
CA PRO A 97 -36.60 -6.02 -25.48
C PRO A 97 -37.00 -5.26 -24.20
N ILE A 98 -36.10 -5.21 -23.22
CA ILE A 98 -36.27 -4.42 -21.99
C ILE A 98 -35.55 -3.09 -22.18
N ARG A 99 -36.30 -1.99 -22.37
CA ARG A 99 -35.77 -0.62 -22.38
C ARG A 99 -35.50 -0.13 -20.97
#